data_AF-A0AAU5K6L2-F1
#
_entry.id   AF-A0AAU5K6L2-F1
#
_cell.length_a   1.000
_cell.length_b   1.000
_cell.length_c   1.000
_cell.angle_alpha   90.00
_cell.angle_beta   90.00
_cell.angle_gamma   90.00
#
_symmetry.space_group_name_H-M   'P 1'
#
loop_
_entity.id
_entity.type
_entity.pdbx_description
1 polymer ?
#
loop_
_entity_poly.entity_id
_entity_poly.type
_entity_poly.pdbx_seq_one_letter_code
_entity_poly.pdbx_strand_id
1 'polypeptide(L)' 'MRTPMGRFGTLEEAAGAIAFLAGDDSGFITGAALPLDGGISQAFTVPE' A
#
# COMPACT_ATOMS: atom_id res chain seq x y z
N MET A 1 4.76 -13.65 11.15
CA MET A 1 4.14 -12.61 10.31
C MET A 1 5.24 -11.97 9.47
N ARG A 2 5.13 -11.97 8.13
CA ARG A 2 6.27 -11.83 7.19
C ARG A 2 6.32 -10.52 6.38
N THR A 3 5.52 -9.51 6.74
CA THR A 3 5.61 -8.21 6.07
C THR A 3 6.89 -7.50 6.55
N PRO A 4 7.60 -6.75 5.70
CA PRO A 4 8.72 -5.89 6.13
C PRO A 4 8.40 -4.97 7.31
N MET A 5 7.16 -4.47 7.39
CA MET A 5 6.71 -3.66 8.52
C MET A 5 6.51 -4.46 9.82
N GLY A 6 6.61 -5.79 9.80
CA GLY A 6 6.57 -6.63 11.01
C GLY A 6 5.23 -6.61 11.77
N ARG A 7 4.17 -6.06 11.17
CA ARG A 7 2.83 -5.97 11.74
C ARG A 7 1.74 -6.09 10.69
N PHE A 8 0.51 -6.34 11.13
CA PHE A 8 -0.68 -6.14 10.31
C PHE A 8 -0.96 -4.65 10.14
N GLY A 9 -1.50 -4.31 8.98
CA GLY A 9 -2.13 -3.00 8.76
C GLY A 9 -3.41 -2.87 9.57
N THR A 10 -3.77 -1.63 9.86
CA THR A 10 -5.03 -1.25 10.53
C THR A 10 -6.07 -0.83 9.49
N LEU A 11 -7.35 -0.80 9.88
CA LEU A 11 -8.41 -0.32 8.99
C LEU A 11 -8.26 1.18 8.70
N GLU A 12 -7.74 1.93 9.67
CA GLU A 12 -7.50 3.36 9.58
C GLU A 12 -6.43 3.70 8.53
N GLU A 13 -5.39 2.87 8.41
CA GLU A 13 -4.38 3.02 7.36
C GLU A 13 -4.94 2.77 5.95
N ALA A 14 -5.79 1.76 5.81
CA ALA A 14 -6.49 1.51 4.55
C ALA A 14 -7.45 2.66 4.22
N ALA A 15 -8.24 3.11 5.19
CA ALA A 15 -9.16 4.23 5.04
C ALA A 15 -8.44 5.53 4.66
N GLY A 16 -7.27 5.80 5.26
CA GLY A 16 -6.45 6.97 4.93
C GLY A 16 -5.96 6.96 3.47
N ALA A 17 -5.50 5.81 2.99
CA ALA A 17 -5.08 5.68 1.59
C ALA A 17 -6.26 5.83 0.61
N ILE A 18 -7.44 5.27 0.96
CA ILE A 18 -8.66 5.44 0.17
C ILE A 18 -9.09 6.91 0.15
N ALA A 19 -9.07 7.58 1.30
CA ALA A 19 -9.44 9.00 1.41
C ALA A 19 -8.51 9.89 0.58
N PHE A 20 -7.19 9.60 0.57
CA PHE A 20 -6.25 10.28 -0.32
C PHE A 20 -6.62 10.09 -1.79
N LEU A 21 -6.83 8.84 -2.24
CA LEU A 21 -7.16 8.52 -3.63
C LEU A 21 -8.54 9.04 -4.07
N ALA A 22 -9.43 9.30 -3.12
CA ALA A 22 -10.74 9.91 -3.37
C ALA A 22 -10.71 11.44 -3.30
N GLY A 23 -9.60 12.04 -2.87
CA GLY A 23 -9.44 13.47 -2.70
C GLY A 23 -8.93 14.18 -3.96
N ASP A 24 -8.94 15.51 -3.91
CA ASP A 24 -8.51 16.35 -5.05
C ASP A 24 -7.01 16.23 -5.33
N ASP A 25 -6.21 15.92 -4.31
CA ASP A 25 -4.75 15.81 -4.40
C ASP A 25 -4.29 14.64 -5.29
N SER A 26 -5.16 13.65 -5.54
CA SER A 26 -4.86 12.50 -6.40
C SER A 26 -5.42 12.64 -7.82
N GLY A 27 -5.85 13.83 -8.25
CA GLY A 27 -6.56 14.04 -9.52
C GLY A 27 -5.85 13.58 -10.80
N PHE A 28 -4.53 13.34 -10.76
CA PHE A 28 -3.76 12.78 -11.89
C PHE A 28 -3.26 11.34 -11.67
N ILE A 29 -3.63 10.73 -10.54
CA ILE A 29 -3.27 9.34 -10.21
C ILE A 29 -4.39 8.44 -10.74
N THR A 30 -4.16 7.82 -11.89
CA THR A 30 -5.11 6.90 -12.52
C THR A 30 -4.38 5.70 -13.12
N GLY A 31 -5.02 4.53 -13.13
CA GLY A 31 -4.46 3.27 -13.65
C GLY A 31 -3.30 2.67 -12.83
N ALA A 32 -2.95 3.27 -11.69
CA ALA A 32 -1.88 2.79 -10.82
C ALA A 32 -2.38 1.76 -9.82
N ALA A 33 -1.56 0.74 -9.55
CA ALA A 33 -1.75 -0.16 -8.41
C ALA A 33 -0.90 0.34 -7.23
N LEU A 34 -1.53 0.63 -6.10
CA LEU A 34 -0.86 1.04 -4.86
C LEU A 34 -0.98 -0.07 -3.79
N PRO A 35 0.07 -0.87 -3.55
CA PRO A 35 0.01 -1.94 -2.55
C PRO A 35 -0.04 -1.38 -1.12
N LEU A 36 -1.06 -1.79 -0.36
CA LEU A 36 -1.23 -1.47 1.06
C LEU A 36 -1.03 -2.71 1.92
N ASP A 37 0.17 -3.30 1.85
CA ASP A 37 0.41 -4.67 2.30
C ASP A 37 1.61 -4.81 3.26
N GLY A 38 2.08 -3.67 3.78
CA GLY A 38 3.24 -3.62 4.67
C GLY A 38 4.57 -3.97 3.99
N GLY A 39 4.63 -3.90 2.66
CA GLY A 39 5.84 -4.12 1.84
C GLY A 39 6.02 -5.56 1.35
N ILE A 40 5.06 -6.45 1.60
CA ILE A 40 5.22 -7.89 1.32
C ILE A 40 5.33 -8.18 -0.18
N SER A 41 4.63 -7.43 -1.04
CA SER A 41 4.71 -7.58 -2.50
C SER A 41 6.08 -7.23 -3.07
N GLN A 42 6.93 -6.52 -2.34
CA GLN A 42 8.28 -6.13 -2.77
C GLN A 42 9.39 -6.84 -1.99
N ALA A 43 9.02 -7.63 -0.98
CA ALA A 43 9.99 -8.35 -0.13
C ALA A 43 10.51 -9.65 -0.77
N PHE A 44 9.81 -10.19 -1.78
CA PHE A 44 10.23 -11.40 -2.48
C PHE A 44 11.01 -11.05 -3.75
N THR A 45 12.31 -10.84 -3.60
CA THR A 45 13.24 -10.86 -4.73
C THR A 45 13.76 -12.28 -4.87
N VAL A 46 13.50 -12.91 -6.02
CA VAL A 46 14.20 -14.15 -6.39
C VAL A 46 15.65 -13.75 -6.68
N PRO A 47 16.66 -14.31 -5.99
CA PRO A 47 18.05 -14.05 -6.32
C PRO A 47 18.33 -14.53 -7.75
N GLU A 48 19.17 -13.80 -8.50
CA GLU A 48 19.73 -14.30 -9.76
C GLU A 48 20.69 -15.49 -9.57
#